data_AF-Q1ISJ2-F1
#
_entry.id   AF-Q1ISJ2-F1
#
_cell.length_a   1.000
_cell.length_b   1.000
_cell.length_c   1.000
_cell.angle_alpha   90.00
_cell.angle_beta   90.00
_cell.angle_gamma   90.00
#
_symmetry.space_group_name_H-M   'P 1'
#
loop_
_entity.id
_entity.type
_entity.pdbx_description
1 polymer ?
#
loop_
_entity_poly.entity_id
_entity_poly.type
_entity_poly.pdbx_seq_one_letter_code
_entity_poly.pdbx_strand_id
1 'polypeptide(L)'
;MNRPTGVTVLAILLFIGTAFCALIAVACFVGGAFIGSFIGAAAKQSGAGAAGAGIGAAIGAVVGVVFIFIGALNAVCGFGLWGLKEWGRMLTIILTGIGLVFAVLGLFVSMLHFNLITMFLTLVRMGIAVLVIWYLMQPHVKAAFAPPQAYAAR
;
A
#
# COMPACT_ATOMS: atom_id res chain seq x y z
N MET A 1 13.12 26.48 9.93
CA MET A 1 12.83 25.14 9.36
C MET A 1 11.34 24.83 9.57
N ASN A 2 10.44 25.34 8.73
CA ASN A 2 9.01 25.04 8.84
C ASN A 2 8.67 23.88 7.91
N ARG A 3 8.77 22.66 8.43
CA ARG A 3 8.26 21.46 7.73
C ARG A 3 6.73 21.50 7.84
N PRO A 4 5.96 21.38 6.74
CA PRO A 4 4.51 21.34 6.85
C PRO A 4 4.10 20.14 7.70
N THR A 5 3.34 20.37 8.77
CA THR A 5 2.97 19.33 9.75
C THR A 5 2.28 18.14 9.07
N GLY A 6 1.45 18.40 8.06
CA GLY A 6 0.77 17.35 7.29
C GLY A 6 1.71 16.46 6.48
N VAL A 7 2.84 16.97 5.96
CA VAL A 7 3.84 16.13 5.28
C VAL A 7 4.51 15.18 6.26
N THR A 8 4.81 15.64 7.47
CA THR A 8 5.37 14.78 8.52
C THR A 8 4.38 13.70 8.95
N VAL A 9 3.11 14.05 9.14
CA VAL A 9 2.06 13.07 9.45
C VAL A 9 1.93 12.04 8.33
N LEU A 10 1.91 12.46 7.06
CA LEU A 10 1.85 11.54 5.92
C LEU A 10 3.05 10.60 5.86
N ALA A 11 4.26 11.10 6.12
CA ALA A 11 5.45 10.26 6.15
C ALA A 11 5.37 9.21 7.26
N ILE A 12 4.90 9.59 8.46
CA ILE A 12 4.68 8.65 9.56
C ILE A 12 3.64 7.60 9.19
N LEU A 13 2.51 8.01 8.60
CA LEU A 13 1.47 7.08 8.16
C LEU A 13 1.97 6.09 7.10
N LEU A 14 2.84 6.53 6.18
CA LEU A 14 3.48 5.66 5.19
C LEU A 14 4.42 4.65 5.85
N PHE A 15 5.23 5.05 6.83
CA PHE A 15 6.08 4.12 7.58
C PHE A 15 5.28 3.11 8.41
N ILE A 16 4.20 3.56 9.04
CA ILE A 16 3.26 2.67 9.72
C ILE A 16 2.65 1.68 8.71
N GLY A 17 2.22 2.17 7.54
CA GLY A 17 1.72 1.34 6.45
C GLY A 17 2.73 0.30 5.96
N THR A 18 4.01 0.68 5.85
CA THR A 18 5.12 -0.26 5.55
C THR A 18 5.23 -1.34 6.62
N ALA A 19 5.20 -0.98 7.91
CA ALA A 19 5.29 -1.94 9.00
C ALA A 19 4.12 -2.94 8.97
N PHE A 20 2.89 -2.46 8.77
CA PHE A 20 1.73 -3.33 8.62
C PHE A 20 1.84 -4.23 7.37
N CYS A 21 2.29 -3.70 6.23
CA CYS A 21 2.50 -4.51 5.03
C CYS A 21 3.54 -5.62 5.26
N ALA A 22 4.62 -5.33 5.99
CA ALA A 22 5.63 -6.31 6.35
C ALA A 22 5.05 -7.40 7.27
N LEU A 23 4.27 -7.01 8.29
CA LEU A 23 3.62 -7.96 9.19
C LEU A 23 2.61 -8.85 8.45
N ILE A 24 1.80 -8.28 7.56
CA ILE A 24 0.86 -9.03 6.72
C ILE A 24 1.61 -9.97 5.80
N ALA A 25 2.71 -9.55 5.18
CA ALA A 25 3.51 -10.41 4.33
C ALA A 25 4.05 -11.63 5.10
N VAL A 26 4.61 -11.42 6.29
CA VAL A 26 5.06 -12.50 7.17
C VAL A 26 3.90 -13.43 7.52
N ALA A 27 2.74 -12.86 7.89
CA ALA A 27 1.54 -13.65 8.17
C ALA A 27 1.06 -14.45 6.94
N CYS A 28 1.17 -13.92 5.73
CA CYS A 28 0.83 -14.64 4.49
C CYS A 28 1.80 -15.79 4.19
N PHE A 29 3.11 -15.60 4.40
CA PHE A 29 4.08 -16.67 4.23
C PHE A 29 3.87 -17.79 5.26
N VAL A 30 3.75 -17.44 6.53
CA VAL A 30 3.55 -18.40 7.62
C VAL A 30 2.19 -19.07 7.51
N GLY A 31 1.13 -18.30 7.31
CA GLY A 31 -0.24 -18.78 7.16
C GLY A 31 -0.42 -19.64 5.91
N GLY A 32 0.18 -19.25 4.77
CA GLY A 32 0.15 -20.03 3.55
C GLY A 32 0.89 -21.37 3.67
N ALA A 33 2.05 -21.38 4.31
CA ALA A 33 2.79 -22.61 4.60
C ALA A 33 2.02 -23.52 5.58
N PHE A 34 1.40 -22.94 6.60
CA PHE A 34 0.56 -23.66 7.57
C PHE A 34 -0.68 -24.27 6.90
N ILE A 35 -1.43 -23.48 6.14
CA ILE A 35 -2.60 -23.99 5.40
C ILE A 35 -2.18 -25.05 4.38
N GLY A 36 -1.06 -24.82 3.67
CA GLY A 36 -0.49 -25.79 2.73
C GLY A 36 -0.13 -27.12 3.39
N SER A 37 0.41 -27.11 4.62
CA SER A 37 0.75 -28.35 5.33
C SER A 37 -0.50 -29.13 5.77
N PHE A 38 -1.55 -28.45 6.21
CA PHE A 38 -2.84 -29.08 6.54
C PHE A 38 -3.54 -29.66 5.31
N ILE A 39 -3.60 -28.90 4.20
CA ILE A 39 -4.18 -29.39 2.95
C ILE A 39 -3.35 -30.57 2.42
N GLY A 40 -2.02 -30.50 2.52
CA GLY A 40 -1.14 -31.58 2.12
C GLY A 40 -1.31 -32.86 2.93
N ALA A 41 -1.49 -32.75 4.25
CA ALA A 41 -1.78 -33.88 5.11
C ALA A 41 -3.15 -34.51 4.80
N ALA A 42 -4.18 -33.68 4.62
CA ALA A 42 -5.53 -34.13 4.25
C ALA A 42 -5.57 -34.80 2.86
N ALA A 43 -4.84 -34.24 1.88
CA ALA A 43 -4.74 -34.80 0.53
C ALA A 43 -4.07 -36.18 0.53
N LYS A 44 -2.97 -36.35 1.28
CA LYS A 44 -2.32 -37.66 1.46
C LYS A 44 -3.27 -38.71 2.03
N GLN A 45 -4.17 -38.31 2.95
CA GLN A 45 -5.13 -39.21 3.58
C GLN A 45 -6.33 -39.55 2.68
N SER A 46 -6.69 -38.67 1.73
CA SER A 46 -7.77 -38.90 0.77
C SER A 46 -7.33 -39.56 -0.54
N GLY A 47 -6.04 -39.88 -0.70
CA GLY A 47 -5.48 -40.44 -1.94
C GLY A 47 -5.39 -39.42 -3.09
N ALA A 48 -5.79 -38.17 -2.86
CA ALA A 48 -5.56 -37.07 -3.78
C ALA A 48 -4.06 -36.70 -3.71
N GLY A 49 -3.35 -36.79 -4.83
CA GLY A 49 -1.90 -36.54 -4.88
C GLY A 49 -1.46 -35.21 -4.26
N ALA A 50 -0.15 -35.09 -3.98
CA ALA A 50 0.49 -34.00 -3.22
C ALA A 50 0.29 -32.56 -3.78
N ALA A 51 -0.44 -32.38 -4.87
CA ALA A 51 -0.72 -31.10 -5.52
C ALA A 51 -1.44 -30.09 -4.61
N GLY A 52 -2.31 -30.55 -3.70
CA GLY A 52 -3.04 -29.65 -2.78
C GLY A 52 -2.14 -28.89 -1.80
N ALA A 53 -1.02 -29.48 -1.39
CA ALA A 53 -0.08 -28.85 -0.46
C ALA A 53 0.64 -27.65 -1.09
N GLY A 54 0.97 -27.75 -2.38
CA GLY A 54 1.68 -26.71 -3.12
C GLY A 54 0.83 -25.46 -3.36
N ILE A 55 -0.49 -25.61 -3.49
CA ILE A 55 -1.39 -24.50 -3.81
C ILE A 55 -1.49 -23.50 -2.64
N GLY A 56 -1.66 -23.98 -1.41
CA GLY A 56 -1.75 -23.10 -0.24
C GLY A 56 -0.46 -22.30 0.01
N ALA A 57 0.68 -22.98 -0.11
CA ALA A 57 1.99 -22.33 -0.01
C ALA A 57 2.24 -21.33 -1.15
N ALA A 58 1.86 -21.67 -2.39
CA ALA A 58 2.00 -20.80 -3.54
C ALA A 58 1.15 -19.53 -3.41
N ILE A 59 -0.12 -19.66 -2.99
CA ILE A 59 -1.01 -18.50 -2.77
C ILE A 59 -0.43 -17.59 -1.68
N GLY A 60 -0.04 -18.15 -0.53
CA GLY A 60 0.56 -17.37 0.54
C GLY A 60 1.85 -16.66 0.12
N ALA A 61 2.68 -17.33 -0.70
CA ALA A 61 3.90 -16.75 -1.22
C ALA A 61 3.63 -15.59 -2.19
N VAL A 62 2.73 -15.78 -3.16
CA VAL A 62 2.37 -14.74 -4.14
C VAL A 62 1.79 -13.51 -3.44
N VAL A 63 0.82 -13.72 -2.54
CA VAL A 63 0.20 -12.62 -1.80
C VAL A 63 1.23 -11.93 -0.89
N GLY A 64 2.08 -12.70 -0.20
CA GLY A 64 3.14 -12.15 0.65
C GLY A 64 4.13 -11.26 -0.12
N VAL A 65 4.57 -11.70 -1.31
CA VAL A 65 5.46 -10.92 -2.18
C VAL A 65 4.80 -9.61 -2.62
N VAL A 66 3.52 -9.63 -2.97
CA VAL A 66 2.76 -8.41 -3.33
C VAL A 66 2.76 -7.42 -2.16
N PHE A 67 2.54 -7.88 -0.92
CA PHE A 67 2.58 -7.01 0.26
C PHE A 67 3.97 -6.46 0.56
N ILE A 68 5.03 -7.25 0.36
CA ILE A 68 6.42 -6.74 0.47
C ILE A 68 6.65 -5.63 -0.55
N PHE A 69 6.25 -5.84 -1.80
CA PHE A 69 6.43 -4.85 -2.86
C PHE A 69 5.69 -3.55 -2.54
N ILE A 70 4.44 -3.63 -2.10
CA ILE A 70 3.65 -2.45 -1.67
C ILE A 70 4.29 -1.77 -0.46
N GLY A 71 4.76 -2.55 0.52
CA GLY A 71 5.45 -2.04 1.70
C GLY A 71 6.74 -1.28 1.35
N ALA A 72 7.51 -1.79 0.39
CA ALA A 72 8.71 -1.15 -0.12
C ALA A 72 8.39 0.17 -0.83
N LEU A 73 7.36 0.20 -1.67
CA LEU A 73 6.90 1.44 -2.31
C LEU A 73 6.51 2.50 -1.26
N ASN A 74 5.75 2.11 -0.24
CA ASN A 74 5.39 3.02 0.87
C ASN A 74 6.63 3.53 1.63
N ALA A 75 7.64 2.68 1.84
CA ALA A 75 8.88 3.09 2.51
C ALA A 75 9.65 4.12 1.69
N VAL A 76 9.73 3.93 0.37
CA VAL A 76 10.37 4.86 -0.57
C VAL A 76 9.62 6.20 -0.61
N CYS A 77 8.29 6.19 -0.65
CA CYS A 77 7.46 7.39 -0.52
C CYS A 77 7.74 8.13 0.80
N GLY A 78 7.68 7.38 1.92
CA GLY A 78 7.87 7.91 3.26
C GLY A 78 9.25 8.56 3.42
N PHE A 79 10.29 7.90 2.91
CA PHE A 79 11.65 8.43 2.90
C PHE A 79 11.80 9.70 2.06
N GLY A 80 11.21 9.72 0.86
CA GLY A 80 11.22 10.89 -0.01
C GLY A 80 10.50 12.10 0.60
N LEU A 81 9.36 11.88 1.24
CA LEU A 81 8.61 12.92 1.95
C LEU A 81 9.30 13.40 3.23
N TRP A 82 9.92 12.48 3.98
CA TRP A 82 10.68 12.83 5.19
C TRP A 82 11.87 13.75 4.87
N GLY A 83 12.52 13.51 3.73
CA GLY A 83 13.60 14.34 3.21
C GLY A 83 13.16 15.63 2.51
N LEU A 84 11.85 15.94 2.46
CA LEU A 84 11.28 17.06 1.70
C LEU A 84 11.78 17.12 0.25
N LYS A 85 11.98 15.95 -0.38
CA LYS A 85 12.47 15.88 -1.76
C LYS A 85 11.32 15.86 -2.75
N GLU A 86 11.40 16.68 -3.79
CA GLU A 86 10.33 16.81 -4.79
C GLU A 86 9.97 15.47 -5.47
N TRP A 87 10.96 14.60 -5.72
CA TRP A 87 10.70 13.28 -6.28
C TRP A 87 9.81 12.41 -5.36
N GLY A 88 9.94 12.54 -4.03
CA GLY A 88 9.12 11.82 -3.06
C GLY A 88 7.66 12.27 -3.11
N ARG A 89 7.43 13.57 -3.30
CA ARG A 89 6.10 14.15 -3.52
C ARG A 89 5.47 13.61 -4.81
N MET A 90 6.18 13.70 -5.95
CA MET A 90 5.66 13.20 -7.22
C MET A 90 5.35 11.70 -7.18
N LEU A 91 6.28 10.91 -6.63
CA LEU A 91 6.13 9.46 -6.54
C LEU A 91 4.91 9.08 -5.68
N THR A 92 4.70 9.78 -4.56
CA THR A 92 3.51 9.57 -3.71
C THR A 92 2.22 9.93 -4.44
N ILE A 93 2.19 11.05 -5.18
CA ILE A 93 1.00 11.45 -5.96
C ILE A 93 0.68 10.39 -7.02
N ILE A 94 1.69 9.96 -7.79
CA ILE A 94 1.51 8.99 -8.87
C ILE A 94 1.01 7.64 -8.31
N LEU A 95 1.66 7.11 -7.27
CA LEU A 95 1.27 5.84 -6.66
C LEU A 95 -0.12 5.90 -6.03
N THR A 96 -0.45 7.02 -5.37
CA THR A 96 -1.80 7.23 -4.80
C THR A 96 -2.85 7.31 -5.90
N GLY A 97 -2.54 7.97 -7.02
CA GLY A 97 -3.41 8.05 -8.19
C GLY A 97 -3.65 6.68 -8.84
N ILE A 98 -2.60 5.89 -9.02
CA ILE A 98 -2.71 4.50 -9.51
C ILE A 98 -3.57 3.67 -8.55
N GLY A 99 -3.33 3.79 -7.25
CA GLY A 99 -4.13 3.12 -6.22
C GLY A 99 -5.61 3.52 -6.24
N LEU A 100 -5.91 4.78 -6.55
CA LEU A 100 -7.26 5.30 -6.71
C LEU A 100 -7.96 4.66 -7.93
N VAL A 101 -7.27 4.53 -9.06
CA VAL A 101 -7.81 3.86 -10.26
C VAL A 101 -8.15 2.40 -9.95
N PHE A 102 -7.24 1.68 -9.28
CA PHE A 102 -7.53 0.30 -8.86
C PHE A 102 -8.68 0.21 -7.86
N ALA A 103 -8.82 1.18 -6.95
CA ALA A 103 -9.93 1.23 -6.00
C ALA A 103 -11.28 1.43 -6.72
N VAL A 104 -11.32 2.28 -7.75
CA VAL A 104 -12.50 2.47 -8.60
C VAL A 104 -12.89 1.17 -9.30
N LEU A 105 -11.91 0.48 -9.92
CA LEU A 105 -12.15 -0.82 -10.56
C LEU A 105 -12.65 -1.86 -9.55
N GLY A 106 -12.05 -1.92 -8.36
CA GLY A 106 -12.48 -2.82 -7.28
C GLY A 106 -13.89 -2.52 -6.76
N LEU A 107 -14.32 -1.25 -6.80
CA LEU A 107 -15.67 -0.84 -6.42
C LEU A 107 -16.72 -1.37 -7.41
N PHE A 108 -16.44 -1.33 -8.73
CA PHE A 108 -17.31 -1.93 -9.74
C PHE A 108 -17.48 -3.44 -9.54
N VAL A 109 -16.41 -4.15 -9.17
CA VAL A 109 -16.48 -5.59 -8.87
C VAL A 109 -17.26 -5.87 -7.57
N SER A 110 -17.11 -5.01 -6.57
CA SER A 110 -17.79 -5.15 -5.27
C SER A 110 -19.30 -4.94 -5.37
N MET A 111 -19.76 -4.09 -6.30
CA MET A 111 -21.19 -3.91 -6.60
C MET A 111 -21.88 -5.21 -7.04
N LEU A 112 -21.14 -6.15 -7.64
CA LEU A 112 -21.69 -7.46 -8.05
C LEU A 112 -22.00 -8.38 -6.86
N HIS A 113 -21.33 -8.18 -5.72
CA HIS A 113 -21.42 -9.07 -4.54
C HIS A 113 -22.16 -8.44 -3.35
N PHE A 114 -22.72 -7.23 -3.51
CA PHE A 114 -23.52 -6.48 -2.52
C PHE A 114 -22.97 -6.51 -1.08
N ASN A 115 -21.68 -6.25 -0.91
CA ASN A 115 -21.10 -6.10 0.42
C ASN A 115 -20.98 -4.62 0.80
N LEU A 116 -21.95 -4.14 1.58
CA LEU A 116 -22.03 -2.74 2.00
C LEU A 116 -20.82 -2.29 2.81
N ILE A 117 -20.24 -3.18 3.64
CA ILE A 117 -19.09 -2.86 4.48
C ILE A 117 -17.86 -2.61 3.61
N THR A 118 -17.55 -3.50 2.67
CA THR A 118 -16.38 -3.34 1.79
C THR A 118 -16.54 -2.14 0.86
N MET A 119 -17.76 -1.87 0.37
CA MET A 119 -18.06 -0.67 -0.42
C MET A 119 -17.81 0.60 0.39
N PHE A 120 -18.33 0.69 1.62
CA PHE A 120 -18.12 1.85 2.49
C PHE A 120 -16.63 2.09 2.78
N LEU A 121 -15.90 1.05 3.19
CA LEU A 121 -14.45 1.14 3.45
C LEU A 121 -13.66 1.58 2.20
N THR A 122 -14.05 1.08 1.02
CA THR A 122 -13.43 1.47 -0.25
C THR A 122 -13.66 2.94 -0.54
N LEU A 123 -14.88 3.45 -0.35
CA LEU A 123 -15.21 4.87 -0.54
C LEU A 123 -14.44 5.78 0.42
N VAL A 124 -14.36 5.42 1.70
CA VAL A 124 -13.58 6.16 2.70
C VAL A 124 -12.10 6.22 2.29
N ARG A 125 -11.52 5.08 1.91
CA ARG A 125 -10.13 5.01 1.41
C ARG A 125 -9.92 5.88 0.18
N MET A 126 -10.85 5.87 -0.77
CA MET A 126 -10.78 6.72 -1.96
C MET A 126 -10.81 8.21 -1.60
N GLY A 127 -11.70 8.61 -0.68
CA GLY A 127 -11.76 9.99 -0.17
C GLY A 127 -10.42 10.44 0.43
N ILE A 128 -9.81 9.58 1.26
CA ILE A 128 -8.48 9.85 1.82
C ILE A 128 -7.44 10.01 0.70
N ALA A 129 -7.43 9.13 -0.30
CA ALA A 129 -6.48 9.21 -1.42
C ALA A 129 -6.62 10.54 -2.20
N VAL A 130 -7.85 10.98 -2.48
CA VAL A 130 -8.12 12.28 -3.11
C VAL A 130 -7.59 13.43 -2.25
N LEU A 131 -7.86 13.40 -0.94
CA LEU A 131 -7.38 14.41 0.01
C LEU A 131 -5.84 14.47 0.07
N VAL A 132 -5.16 13.33 0.05
CA VAL A 132 -3.69 13.25 0.04
C VAL A 132 -3.13 13.90 -1.23
N ILE A 133 -3.66 13.54 -2.40
CA ILE A 133 -3.24 14.13 -3.68
C ILE A 133 -3.47 15.63 -3.66
N TRP A 134 -4.67 16.07 -3.27
CA TRP A 134 -5.02 17.48 -3.19
C TRP A 134 -4.07 18.25 -2.25
N TYR A 135 -3.80 17.72 -1.05
CA TYR A 135 -2.89 18.31 -0.09
C TYR A 135 -1.47 18.46 -0.65
N LEU A 136 -0.92 17.39 -1.26
CA LEU A 136 0.42 17.42 -1.86
C LEU A 136 0.53 18.34 -3.10
N MET A 137 -0.60 18.75 -3.67
CA MET A 137 -0.68 19.71 -4.77
C MET A 137 -0.77 21.17 -4.30
N GLN A 138 -0.99 21.43 -3.00
CA GLN A 138 -1.14 22.79 -2.50
C GLN A 138 0.14 23.62 -2.64
N PRO A 139 0.04 24.94 -2.96
CA PRO A 139 1.20 25.79 -3.21
C PRO A 139 2.18 25.87 -2.03
N HIS A 140 1.68 25.94 -0.80
CA HIS A 140 2.51 26.01 0.41
C HIS A 140 3.27 24.70 0.67
N VAL A 141 2.67 23.55 0.31
CA VAL A 141 3.33 22.24 0.39
C VAL A 141 4.40 22.18 -0.69
N LYS A 142 4.08 22.51 -1.94
CA LYS A 142 5.03 22.58 -3.07
C LYS A 142 6.26 23.43 -2.75
N ALA A 143 6.07 24.61 -2.15
CA ALA A 143 7.15 25.49 -1.77
C ALA A 143 8.13 24.85 -0.76
N ALA A 144 7.65 23.96 0.11
CA ALA A 144 8.50 23.25 1.06
C ALA A 144 9.37 22.16 0.42
N PHE A 145 9.05 21.74 -0.81
CA PHE A 145 9.85 20.78 -1.60
C PHE A 145 10.78 21.47 -2.61
N ALA A 146 10.69 22.78 -2.78
CA ALA A 146 11.53 23.53 -3.70
C ALA A 146 12.96 23.68 -3.16
N PRO A 147 14.00 23.57 -4.02
CA PRO A 147 15.39 23.74 -3.60
C PRO A 147 15.65 25.19 -3.12
N PRO A 148 16.60 25.41 -2.16
CA PRO A 148 16.87 26.72 -1.55
C PRO A 148 17.26 27.84 -2.53
N GLN A 149 17.66 27.50 -3.75
CA GLN A 149 18.25 28.43 -4.73
C GLN A 149 17.23 29.34 -5.44
N ALA A 150 15.92 29.14 -5.24
CA ALA A 150 14.90 29.97 -5.91
C ALA A 150 14.75 31.39 -5.33
N TYR A 151 15.43 31.74 -4.22
CA TYR A 151 15.29 33.03 -3.53
C TYR A 151 16.54 33.92 -3.58
N ALA A 152 17.66 33.46 -4.18
CA ALA A 152 18.93 34.20 -4.20
C ALA A 152 19.12 35.08 -5.46
N ALA A 153 18.12 35.17 -6.34
CA ALA A 153 18.22 35.87 -7.64
C ALA A 153 17.07 36.85 -7.89
N ARG A 154 16.57 37.53 -6.84
CA ARG A 154 15.68 38.68 -6.96
C ARG A 154 16.15 39.81 -6.06
#